data_AF-A0A1G4EL49-F1
#
_entry.id   AF-A0A1G4EL49-F1
#
_cell.length_a   1.000
_cell.length_b   1.000
_cell.length_c   1.000
_cell.angle_alpha   90.00
_cell.angle_beta   90.00
_cell.angle_gamma   90.00
#
_symmetry.space_group_name_H-M   'P 1'
#
loop_
_entity.id
_entity.type
_entity.pdbx_description
1 polymer ?
#
loop_
_entity_poly.entity_id
_entity_poly.type
_entity_poly.pdbx_seq_one_letter_code
_entity_poly.pdbx_strand_id
1 'polypeptide(L)'
;MKKIVGLSLAFVSVISITIPSSTFAANHYDTFGGRLTGGVGNWGKSTQYYWIDSSASGESSRINSSMSAWVHTGKIVSTPISFRNTSNKPSSVIDIYKGNYYPRSSGILGETKFYRSGSQIDPSSNYSWAKIQLNSSSFDSLNTYHKSGTIAHEMGHAFGLAHNNYEGDSIMCQFGSGRTVNTPDSGSLYGINSLY
;
A
#
# COMPACT_ATOMS: atom_id res chain seq x y z
N MET A 1 10.46 -53.33 -63.67
CA MET A 1 10.99 -52.98 -62.33
C MET A 1 12.27 -52.16 -62.46
N LYS A 2 12.21 -50.85 -62.23
CA LYS A 2 13.15 -50.02 -61.44
C LYS A 2 12.76 -48.55 -61.65
N LYS A 3 12.47 -47.90 -60.52
CA LYS A 3 12.07 -46.50 -60.36
C LYS A 3 13.32 -45.61 -60.38
N ILE A 4 13.07 -44.29 -60.38
CA ILE A 4 13.83 -43.17 -59.73
C ILE A 4 14.18 -42.08 -60.75
N VAL A 5 14.01 -40.77 -60.51
CA VAL A 5 13.26 -39.93 -59.56
C VAL A 5 13.30 -38.54 -60.24
N GLY A 6 12.17 -37.87 -60.39
CA GLY A 6 12.13 -36.45 -60.71
C GLY A 6 12.25 -35.65 -59.41
N LEU A 7 13.27 -34.81 -59.31
CA LEU A 7 13.47 -33.91 -58.17
C LEU A 7 12.52 -32.72 -58.33
N SER A 8 11.65 -32.47 -57.35
CA SER A 8 10.87 -31.23 -57.26
C SER A 8 11.06 -30.68 -55.85
N LEU A 9 11.84 -29.60 -55.73
CA LEU A 9 11.91 -28.81 -54.50
C LEU A 9 10.63 -27.97 -54.40
N ALA A 10 9.76 -28.30 -53.45
CA ALA A 10 8.67 -27.42 -53.04
C ALA A 10 9.18 -26.52 -51.90
N PHE A 11 9.29 -25.22 -52.17
CA PHE A 11 9.62 -24.20 -51.18
C PHE A 11 8.32 -23.78 -50.48
N VAL A 12 8.04 -24.35 -49.31
CA VAL A 12 6.89 -23.95 -48.48
C VAL A 12 7.31 -22.75 -47.64
N SER A 13 6.85 -21.57 -48.00
CA SER A 13 6.98 -20.36 -47.18
C SER A 13 5.93 -20.41 -46.07
N VAL A 14 6.38 -20.58 -44.83
CA VAL A 14 5.53 -20.51 -43.63
C VAL A 14 5.34 -19.03 -43.28
N ILE A 15 4.17 -18.48 -43.58
CA ILE A 15 3.77 -17.15 -43.11
C ILE A 15 3.28 -17.31 -41.66
N SER A 16 4.13 -16.95 -40.71
CA SER A 16 3.76 -16.86 -39.30
C SER A 16 2.86 -15.65 -39.08
N ILE A 17 1.57 -15.88 -38.87
CA ILE A 17 0.61 -14.84 -38.47
C ILE A 17 0.84 -14.56 -36.98
N THR A 18 1.55 -13.48 -36.66
CA THR A 18 1.64 -12.95 -35.30
C THR A 18 0.34 -12.21 -34.98
N ILE A 19 -0.58 -12.88 -34.29
CA ILE A 19 -1.75 -12.22 -33.70
C ILE A 19 -1.22 -11.39 -32.52
N PRO A 20 -1.35 -10.05 -32.51
CA PRO A 20 -0.96 -9.27 -31.35
C PRO A 20 -1.88 -9.63 -30.18
N SER A 21 -1.36 -10.34 -29.20
CA SER A 21 -2.01 -10.50 -27.90
C SER A 21 -1.83 -9.19 -27.14
N SER A 22 -2.92 -8.48 -26.88
CA SER A 22 -2.93 -7.39 -25.91
C SER A 22 -2.72 -7.99 -24.52
N THR A 23 -1.51 -7.88 -23.98
CA THR A 23 -1.26 -8.13 -22.56
C THR A 23 -1.81 -6.94 -21.78
N PHE A 24 -2.91 -7.12 -21.06
CA PHE A 24 -3.31 -6.16 -20.03
C PHE A 24 -2.33 -6.30 -18.87
N ALA A 25 -1.61 -5.23 -18.53
CA ALA A 25 -0.87 -5.20 -17.27
C ALA A 25 -1.91 -5.30 -16.13
N ALA A 26 -1.80 -6.34 -15.30
CA ALA A 26 -2.59 -6.40 -14.07
C ALA A 26 -2.14 -5.24 -13.18
N ASN A 27 -3.09 -4.43 -12.70
CA ASN A 27 -2.78 -3.47 -11.64
C ASN A 27 -2.51 -4.28 -10.37
N HIS A 28 -1.26 -4.28 -9.90
CA HIS A 28 -0.84 -4.93 -8.65
C HIS A 28 -1.26 -4.12 -7.40
N TYR A 29 -2.31 -3.31 -7.51
CA TYR A 29 -2.78 -2.44 -6.44
C TYR A 29 -4.27 -2.16 -6.59
N ASP A 30 -4.92 -1.98 -5.45
CA ASP A 30 -6.29 -1.49 -5.34
C ASP A 30 -6.28 -0.15 -4.59
N THR A 31 -7.21 0.74 -4.94
CA THR A 31 -7.40 2.02 -4.25
C THR A 31 -8.84 2.15 -3.78
N PHE A 32 -9.08 2.96 -2.75
CA PHE A 32 -10.44 3.18 -2.26
C PHE A 32 -11.30 4.02 -3.22
N GLY A 33 -10.68 4.71 -4.19
CA GLY A 33 -11.32 5.68 -5.08
C GLY A 33 -11.23 7.13 -4.57
N GLY A 34 -11.12 7.34 -3.26
CA GLY A 34 -10.79 8.63 -2.65
C GLY A 34 -9.31 8.75 -2.27
N ARG A 35 -8.86 9.98 -2.03
CA ARG A 35 -7.46 10.29 -1.66
C ARG A 35 -7.34 11.42 -0.63
N LEU A 36 -6.16 11.53 -0.02
CA LEU A 36 -5.81 12.60 0.91
C LEU A 36 -5.73 13.96 0.19
N THR A 37 -6.58 14.87 0.59
CA THR A 37 -6.63 16.25 0.10
C THR A 37 -5.36 16.98 0.52
N GLY A 38 -4.69 17.65 -0.42
CA GLY A 38 -3.36 18.22 -0.22
C GLY A 38 -2.21 17.24 -0.54
N GLY A 39 -2.53 15.99 -0.85
CA GLY A 39 -1.57 14.98 -1.28
C GLY A 39 -0.78 14.35 -0.15
N VAL A 40 0.10 13.42 -0.53
CA VAL A 40 1.06 12.73 0.36
C VAL A 40 2.40 13.45 0.47
N GLY A 41 2.47 14.67 -0.04
CA GLY A 41 3.67 15.47 -0.20
C GLY A 41 3.89 15.88 -1.65
N ASN A 42 5.13 16.26 -1.99
CA ASN A 42 5.51 16.65 -3.36
C ASN A 42 7.04 16.52 -3.53
N TRP A 43 7.59 15.32 -3.39
CA TRP A 43 9.05 15.06 -3.44
C TRP A 43 9.87 16.01 -2.54
N GLY A 44 9.36 16.28 -1.32
CA GLY A 44 9.98 17.21 -0.38
C GLY A 44 9.63 18.69 -0.57
N LYS A 45 8.98 19.09 -1.67
CA LYS A 45 8.53 20.48 -1.90
C LYS A 45 7.33 20.86 -1.03
N SER A 46 6.51 19.88 -0.65
CA SER A 46 5.49 19.98 0.38
C SER A 46 5.66 18.78 1.30
N THR A 47 6.03 19.03 2.55
CA THR A 47 6.15 17.97 3.57
C THR A 47 4.82 17.87 4.31
N GLN A 48 4.22 16.70 4.31
CA GLN A 48 3.08 16.38 5.17
C GLN A 48 3.58 15.91 6.54
N TYR A 49 2.71 16.00 7.54
CA TYR A 49 3.08 15.59 8.90
C TYR A 49 2.18 14.46 9.40
N TYR A 50 2.79 13.58 10.19
CA TYR A 50 2.07 12.65 11.04
C TYR A 50 2.39 12.90 12.50
N TRP A 51 1.44 12.61 13.37
CA TRP A 51 1.58 12.78 14.81
C TRP A 51 1.35 11.46 15.53
N ILE A 52 2.17 11.18 16.53
CA ILE A 52 2.07 9.97 17.35
C ILE A 52 1.46 10.36 18.69
N ASP A 53 0.29 9.80 18.99
CA ASP A 53 -0.35 9.97 20.28
C ASP A 53 0.44 9.29 21.40
N SER A 54 0.33 9.81 22.63
CA SER A 54 1.01 9.23 23.79
C SER A 54 0.65 7.75 24.01
N SER A 55 -0.57 7.35 23.65
CA SER A 55 -1.02 5.94 23.68
C SER A 55 -0.21 5.01 22.77
N ALA A 56 0.32 5.54 21.66
CA ALA A 56 1.14 4.80 20.69
C ALA A 56 2.65 5.01 20.90
N SER A 57 3.07 5.78 21.90
CA SER A 57 4.48 6.16 22.11
C SER A 57 5.44 4.98 22.22
N GLY A 58 5.02 3.85 22.81
CA GLY A 58 5.82 2.62 22.90
C GLY A 58 6.15 1.98 21.55
N GLU A 59 5.44 2.35 20.47
CA GLU A 59 5.69 1.88 19.11
C GLU A 59 6.35 2.94 18.22
N SER A 60 6.75 4.10 18.77
CA SER A 60 7.24 5.26 17.99
C SER A 60 8.37 4.90 17.02
N SER A 61 9.33 4.08 17.45
CA SER A 61 10.44 3.64 16.59
C SER A 61 9.94 2.86 15.36
N ARG A 62 8.94 1.99 15.53
CA ARG A 62 8.35 1.21 14.43
C ARG A 62 7.48 2.08 13.53
N ILE A 63 6.72 3.00 14.11
CA ILE A 63 5.94 3.98 13.36
C ILE A 63 6.85 4.82 12.47
N ASN A 64 7.91 5.40 13.05
CA ASN A 64 8.88 6.19 12.29
C ASN A 64 9.56 5.36 11.20
N SER A 65 9.95 4.12 11.50
CA SER A 65 10.58 3.21 10.53
C SER A 65 9.63 2.83 9.39
N SER A 66 8.36 2.59 9.68
CA SER A 66 7.34 2.23 8.68
C SER A 66 7.03 3.40 7.76
N MET A 67 6.90 4.62 8.31
CA MET A 67 6.75 5.83 7.49
C MET A 67 8.00 6.09 6.65
N SER A 68 9.20 5.88 7.21
CA SER A 68 10.45 6.01 6.48
C SER A 68 10.53 5.05 5.29
N ALA A 69 10.01 3.82 5.44
CA ALA A 69 9.96 2.84 4.35
C ALA A 69 9.03 3.27 3.21
N TRP A 70 7.97 4.04 3.48
CA TRP A 70 7.13 4.65 2.45
C TRP A 70 7.81 5.85 1.76
N VAL A 71 8.53 6.69 2.53
CA VAL A 71 9.21 7.89 2.00
C VAL A 71 10.44 7.53 1.14
N HIS A 72 11.23 6.53 1.55
CA HIS A 72 12.54 6.25 0.96
C HIS A 72 12.52 5.05 0.02
N THR A 73 11.79 5.20 -1.09
CA THR A 73 11.44 4.12 -2.02
C THR A 73 12.18 4.16 -3.36
N GLY A 74 13.07 5.15 -3.57
CA GLY A 74 13.70 5.43 -4.86
C GLY A 74 14.54 4.32 -5.49
N LYS A 75 14.84 3.23 -4.75
CA LYS A 75 15.48 2.02 -5.30
C LYS A 75 14.48 1.02 -5.91
N ILE A 76 13.19 1.22 -5.69
CA ILE A 76 12.07 0.38 -6.14
C ILE A 76 11.24 1.17 -7.15
N VAL A 77 10.55 2.21 -6.68
CA VAL A 77 9.72 3.14 -7.46
C VAL A 77 9.78 4.50 -6.76
N SER A 78 10.03 5.58 -7.50
CA SER A 78 9.95 6.93 -6.94
C SER A 78 8.49 7.33 -6.72
N THR A 79 8.19 7.90 -5.54
CA THR A 79 6.85 8.40 -5.19
C THR A 79 6.92 9.84 -4.68
N PRO A 80 5.82 10.62 -4.73
CA PRO A 80 5.77 11.97 -4.20
C PRO A 80 5.75 12.04 -2.67
N ILE A 81 5.68 10.89 -1.99
CA ILE A 81 5.52 10.79 -0.53
C ILE A 81 6.63 11.57 0.17
N SER A 82 6.22 12.50 1.03
CA SER A 82 7.12 13.25 1.89
C SER A 82 6.45 13.52 3.23
N PHE A 83 6.86 12.78 4.26
CA PHE A 83 6.28 12.85 5.59
C PHE A 83 7.34 13.05 6.67
N ARG A 84 6.99 13.82 7.71
CA ARG A 84 7.80 13.95 8.93
C ARG A 84 6.94 13.82 10.17
N ASN A 85 7.52 13.28 11.24
CA ASN A 85 6.89 13.29 12.54
C ASN A 85 6.83 14.75 13.05
N THR A 86 5.70 15.14 13.63
CA THR A 86 5.53 16.42 14.31
C THR A 86 5.12 16.19 15.76
N SER A 87 5.53 17.09 16.66
CA SER A 87 4.96 17.16 18.02
C SER A 87 3.68 18.01 18.06
N ASN A 88 3.39 18.78 17.00
CA ASN A 88 2.24 19.68 16.90
C ASN A 88 1.06 19.00 16.18
N LYS A 89 0.17 18.33 16.91
CA LYS A 89 -0.96 17.58 16.35
C LYS A 89 -1.82 18.36 15.33
N PRO A 90 -2.21 19.64 15.53
CA PRO A 90 -2.98 20.38 14.52
C PRO A 90 -2.31 20.51 13.14
N SER A 91 -1.01 20.24 13.02
CA SER A 91 -0.29 20.25 11.74
C SER A 91 -0.25 18.90 11.02
N SER A 92 -0.65 17.80 11.66
CA SER A 92 -0.66 16.48 11.03
C SER A 92 -1.91 16.20 10.21
N VAL A 93 -1.73 15.44 9.15
CA VAL A 93 -2.80 14.87 8.32
C VAL A 93 -3.02 13.38 8.60
N ILE A 94 -2.12 12.76 9.37
CA ILE A 94 -2.25 11.39 9.87
C ILE A 94 -1.94 11.38 11.36
N ASP A 95 -2.85 10.85 12.17
CA ASP A 95 -2.64 10.67 13.60
C ASP A 95 -2.66 9.19 13.96
N ILE A 96 -1.67 8.73 14.72
CA ILE A 96 -1.55 7.32 15.12
C ILE A 96 -1.82 7.16 16.62
N TYR A 97 -2.76 6.28 16.94
CA TYR A 97 -3.18 5.92 18.29
C TYR A 97 -3.01 4.42 18.53
N LYS A 98 -2.95 4.01 19.80
CA LYS A 98 -3.03 2.60 20.20
C LYS A 98 -4.01 2.44 21.36
N GLY A 99 -4.83 1.40 21.34
CA GLY A 99 -5.80 1.15 22.41
C GLY A 99 -6.68 -0.06 22.14
N ASN A 100 -7.56 -0.37 23.08
CA ASN A 100 -8.53 -1.46 22.94
C ASN A 100 -9.74 -0.96 22.17
N TYR A 101 -9.67 -1.00 20.84
CA TYR A 101 -10.75 -0.56 19.95
C TYR A 101 -11.68 -1.70 19.58
N TYR A 102 -11.16 -2.93 19.51
CA TYR A 102 -11.91 -4.13 19.15
C TYR A 102 -11.53 -5.30 20.07
N PRO A 103 -12.48 -6.19 20.39
CA PRO A 103 -12.16 -7.41 21.13
C PRO A 103 -11.18 -8.28 20.34
N ARG A 104 -10.34 -9.05 21.03
CA ARG A 104 -9.35 -9.94 20.40
C ARG A 104 -9.98 -10.94 19.41
N SER A 105 -11.20 -11.38 19.67
CA SER A 105 -11.97 -12.28 18.80
C SER A 105 -12.28 -11.71 17.42
N SER A 106 -12.21 -10.39 17.23
CA SER A 106 -12.41 -9.76 15.90
C SER A 106 -11.27 -10.03 14.92
N GLY A 107 -10.06 -10.37 15.42
CA GLY A 107 -8.86 -10.47 14.60
C GLY A 107 -8.34 -9.13 14.05
N ILE A 108 -8.99 -8.00 14.36
CA ILE A 108 -8.59 -6.67 13.88
C ILE A 108 -7.31 -6.24 14.61
N LEU A 109 -6.24 -6.02 13.85
CA LEU A 109 -4.93 -5.61 14.35
C LEU A 109 -4.76 -4.07 14.35
N GLY A 110 -5.32 -3.43 13.34
CA GLY A 110 -5.31 -1.99 13.12
C GLY A 110 -6.51 -1.60 12.28
N GLU A 111 -6.85 -0.31 12.29
CA GLU A 111 -7.84 0.27 11.40
C GLU A 111 -7.46 1.72 11.11
N THR A 112 -7.71 2.14 9.87
CA THR A 112 -7.59 3.53 9.44
C THR A 112 -8.97 4.14 9.19
N LYS A 113 -9.24 5.28 9.84
CA LYS A 113 -10.49 6.04 9.71
C LYS A 113 -10.24 7.35 8.98
N PHE A 114 -11.18 7.75 8.15
CA PHE A 114 -11.04 8.88 7.23
C PHE A 114 -11.99 10.00 7.62
N TYR A 115 -11.52 11.25 7.55
CA TYR A 115 -12.32 12.40 7.97
C TYR A 115 -12.22 13.56 7.01
N ARG A 116 -13.32 14.30 6.91
CA ARG A 116 -13.42 15.58 6.21
C ARG A 116 -14.31 16.52 7.01
N SER A 117 -13.86 17.76 7.18
CA SER A 117 -14.62 18.78 7.93
C SER A 117 -15.04 18.34 9.35
N GLY A 118 -14.22 17.51 10.01
CA GLY A 118 -14.47 17.00 11.37
C GLY A 118 -15.37 15.75 11.44
N SER A 119 -15.99 15.33 10.34
CA SER A 119 -16.83 14.13 10.29
C SER A 119 -16.08 12.95 9.70
N GLN A 120 -16.33 11.74 10.23
CA GLN A 120 -15.84 10.51 9.63
C GLN A 120 -16.59 10.25 8.32
N ILE A 121 -15.87 9.82 7.28
CA ILE A 121 -16.41 9.55 5.95
C ILE A 121 -15.91 8.20 5.43
N ASP A 122 -16.55 7.74 4.36
CA ASP A 122 -16.11 6.57 3.58
C ASP A 122 -14.86 6.92 2.74
N PRO A 123 -13.87 6.01 2.63
CA PRO A 123 -12.62 6.30 1.91
C PRO A 123 -12.76 6.41 0.39
N SER A 124 -13.91 6.10 -0.20
CA SER A 124 -14.19 6.39 -1.62
C SER A 124 -14.32 7.89 -1.92
N SER A 125 -14.46 8.71 -0.88
CA SER A 125 -14.45 10.17 -0.99
C SER A 125 -13.12 10.76 -0.54
N ASN A 126 -12.70 11.86 -1.15
CA ASN A 126 -11.51 12.58 -0.70
C ASN A 126 -11.66 13.05 0.76
N TYR A 127 -10.64 12.78 1.55
CA TYR A 127 -10.55 13.10 2.98
C TYR A 127 -9.41 14.10 3.22
N SER A 128 -9.42 14.80 4.36
CA SER A 128 -8.36 15.76 4.72
C SER A 128 -7.49 15.29 5.89
N TRP A 129 -7.93 14.24 6.59
CA TRP A 129 -7.23 13.68 7.74
C TRP A 129 -7.55 12.20 7.89
N ALA A 130 -6.56 11.42 8.31
CA ALA A 130 -6.70 10.00 8.63
C ALA A 130 -6.28 9.72 10.08
N LYS A 131 -7.02 8.84 10.76
CA LYS A 131 -6.71 8.34 12.09
C LYS A 131 -6.38 6.86 12.01
N ILE A 132 -5.17 6.48 12.37
CA ILE A 132 -4.75 5.09 12.51
C ILE A 132 -4.95 4.66 13.96
N GLN A 133 -5.62 3.53 14.15
CA GLN A 133 -5.95 2.95 15.45
C GLN A 133 -5.34 1.54 15.56
N LEU A 134 -4.20 1.42 16.23
CA LEU A 134 -3.59 0.12 16.51
C LEU A 134 -4.37 -0.56 17.64
N ASN A 135 -4.99 -1.70 17.35
CA ASN A 135 -5.85 -2.39 18.32
C ASN A 135 -5.01 -3.25 19.28
N SER A 136 -4.68 -2.74 20.46
CA SER A 136 -3.76 -3.40 21.42
C SER A 136 -4.18 -4.83 21.76
N SER A 137 -5.49 -5.11 21.83
CA SER A 137 -6.03 -6.44 22.14
C SER A 137 -5.53 -7.55 21.21
N SER A 138 -5.18 -7.24 19.96
CA SER A 138 -4.64 -8.19 18.98
C SER A 138 -3.24 -7.80 18.51
N PHE A 139 -3.00 -6.51 18.27
CA PHE A 139 -1.71 -5.97 17.82
C PHE A 139 -0.54 -6.33 18.73
N ASP A 140 -0.73 -6.30 20.05
CA ASP A 140 0.37 -6.55 20.99
C ASP A 140 0.81 -8.02 21.03
N SER A 141 -0.02 -8.95 20.52
CA SER A 141 0.35 -10.36 20.38
C SER A 141 1.26 -10.66 19.19
N LEU A 142 1.43 -9.69 18.28
CA LEU A 142 2.27 -9.83 17.11
C LEU A 142 3.75 -9.72 17.49
N ASN A 143 4.58 -10.45 16.76
CA ASN A 143 6.02 -10.22 16.77
C ASN A 143 6.37 -8.87 16.11
N THR A 144 7.61 -8.42 16.30
CA THR A 144 8.13 -7.16 15.73
C THR A 144 7.88 -7.03 14.23
N TYR A 145 8.05 -8.11 13.47
CA TYR A 145 7.91 -8.09 12.01
C TYR A 145 6.47 -7.76 11.59
N HIS A 146 5.50 -8.47 12.16
CA HIS A 146 4.08 -8.26 11.84
C HIS A 146 3.52 -6.98 12.46
N LYS A 147 4.07 -6.48 13.57
CA LYS A 147 3.77 -5.13 14.09
C LYS A 147 4.14 -4.07 13.05
N SER A 148 5.37 -4.09 12.54
CA SER A 148 5.81 -3.15 11.51
C SER A 148 4.96 -3.27 10.24
N GLY A 149 4.67 -4.49 9.79
CA GLY A 149 3.82 -4.69 8.61
C GLY A 149 2.40 -4.18 8.80
N THR A 150 1.82 -4.32 9.99
CA THR A 150 0.49 -3.77 10.30
C THR A 150 0.52 -2.25 10.27
N ILE A 151 1.53 -1.62 10.89
CA ILE A 151 1.65 -0.15 10.87
C ILE A 151 1.82 0.36 9.42
N ALA A 152 2.70 -0.27 8.64
CA ALA A 152 2.92 0.11 7.25
C ALA A 152 1.67 -0.06 6.38
N HIS A 153 0.87 -1.11 6.62
CA HIS A 153 -0.41 -1.34 5.96
C HIS A 153 -1.43 -0.25 6.26
N GLU A 154 -1.61 0.12 7.54
CA GLU A 154 -2.51 1.21 7.91
C GLU A 154 -2.06 2.57 7.32
N MET A 155 -0.75 2.80 7.20
CA MET A 155 -0.24 3.98 6.48
C MET A 155 -0.62 3.96 4.99
N GLY A 156 -0.59 2.78 4.34
CA GLY A 156 -1.05 2.63 2.96
C GLY A 156 -2.54 2.99 2.81
N HIS A 157 -3.38 2.57 3.76
CA HIS A 157 -4.77 3.02 3.83
C HIS A 157 -4.89 4.53 3.97
N ALA A 158 -4.12 5.13 4.88
CA ALA A 158 -4.12 6.58 5.07
C ALA A 158 -3.71 7.34 3.79
N PHE A 159 -2.94 6.72 2.90
CA PHE A 159 -2.60 7.27 1.58
C PHE A 159 -3.66 7.01 0.49
N GLY A 160 -4.64 6.15 0.72
CA GLY A 160 -5.77 5.89 -0.18
C GLY A 160 -5.75 4.51 -0.85
N LEU A 161 -4.79 3.66 -0.50
CA LEU A 161 -4.72 2.29 -1.01
C LEU A 161 -5.75 1.40 -0.30
N ALA A 162 -6.42 0.54 -1.05
CA ALA A 162 -7.32 -0.49 -0.54
C ALA A 162 -6.57 -1.81 -0.31
N HIS A 163 -7.24 -2.80 0.29
CA HIS A 163 -6.65 -4.13 0.47
C HIS A 163 -6.37 -4.81 -0.87
N ASN A 164 -5.24 -5.51 -0.96
CA ASN A 164 -4.93 -6.45 -2.04
C ASN A 164 -4.63 -7.83 -1.43
N ASN A 165 -5.66 -8.62 -1.17
CA ASN A 165 -5.55 -9.90 -0.47
C ASN A 165 -5.17 -11.08 -1.38
N TYR A 166 -5.06 -10.85 -2.69
CA TYR A 166 -4.68 -11.87 -3.66
C TYR A 166 -3.16 -12.04 -3.75
N GLU A 167 -2.40 -11.02 -3.33
CA GLU A 167 -0.94 -10.96 -3.40
C GLU A 167 -0.36 -10.90 -1.99
N GLY A 168 0.07 -12.05 -1.45
CA GLY A 168 0.62 -12.13 -0.09
C GLY A 168 1.91 -11.31 0.12
N ASP A 169 2.62 -10.98 -0.95
CA ASP A 169 3.79 -10.11 -0.95
C ASP A 169 3.45 -8.61 -1.08
N SER A 170 2.16 -8.24 -1.18
CA SER A 170 1.72 -6.86 -1.08
C SER A 170 1.66 -6.39 0.38
N ILE A 171 2.15 -5.17 0.66
CA ILE A 171 1.95 -4.56 1.98
C ILE A 171 0.47 -4.33 2.28
N MET A 172 -0.34 -4.17 1.24
CA MET A 172 -1.79 -4.00 1.32
C MET A 172 -2.56 -5.32 1.44
N CYS A 173 -1.89 -6.47 1.44
CA CYS A 173 -2.50 -7.72 1.88
C CYS A 173 -2.77 -7.68 3.38
N GLN A 174 -3.95 -8.11 3.80
CA GLN A 174 -4.26 -8.23 5.22
C GLN A 174 -3.40 -9.33 5.85
N PHE A 175 -3.00 -9.15 7.12
CA PHE A 175 -2.23 -10.18 7.83
C PHE A 175 -2.98 -11.51 7.90
N GLY A 176 -4.29 -11.48 8.19
CA GLY A 176 -5.15 -12.67 8.20
C GLY A 176 -5.30 -13.35 6.84
N SER A 177 -4.96 -12.66 5.75
CA SER A 177 -4.98 -13.16 4.37
C SER A 177 -3.62 -13.69 3.90
N GLY A 178 -2.61 -13.73 4.78
CA GLY A 178 -1.32 -14.33 4.49
C GLY A 178 -0.22 -13.36 4.08
N ARG A 179 -0.32 -12.07 4.46
CA ARG A 179 0.75 -11.09 4.20
C ARG A 179 2.12 -11.59 4.70
N THR A 180 3.10 -11.61 3.81
CA THR A 180 4.48 -12.07 4.08
C THR A 180 5.50 -10.94 4.16
N VAL A 181 5.09 -9.69 3.87
CA VAL A 181 5.96 -8.50 3.89
C VAL A 181 5.64 -7.55 5.05
N ASN A 182 6.60 -6.66 5.38
CA ASN A 182 6.43 -5.62 6.40
C ASN A 182 6.82 -4.20 5.93
N THR A 183 7.10 -4.04 4.64
CA THR A 183 7.44 -2.77 3.98
C THR A 183 6.70 -2.66 2.65
N PRO A 184 6.55 -1.45 2.09
CA PRO A 184 5.85 -1.26 0.81
C PRO A 184 6.51 -2.00 -0.35
N ASP A 185 5.67 -2.65 -1.16
CA ASP A 185 6.03 -3.31 -2.41
C ASP A 185 5.87 -2.36 -3.62
N SER A 186 6.39 -2.76 -4.78
CA SER A 186 6.32 -1.95 -6.00
C SER A 186 4.88 -1.68 -6.47
N GLY A 187 3.97 -2.65 -6.36
CA GLY A 187 2.56 -2.50 -6.73
C GLY A 187 1.91 -1.40 -5.91
N SER A 188 2.07 -1.45 -4.60
CA SER A 188 1.58 -0.41 -3.68
C SER A 188 2.16 0.98 -4.00
N LEU A 189 3.44 1.07 -4.37
CA LEU A 189 4.07 2.34 -4.77
C LEU A 189 3.54 2.87 -6.11
N TYR A 190 3.23 2.00 -7.08
CA TYR A 190 2.52 2.41 -8.28
C TYR A 190 1.10 2.90 -7.97
N GLY A 191 0.42 2.28 -7.01
CA GLY A 191 -0.86 2.75 -6.51
C GLY A 191 -0.79 4.18 -5.98
N ILE A 192 0.26 4.52 -5.24
CA ILE A 192 0.49 5.90 -4.77
C ILE A 192 0.62 6.87 -5.96
N ASN A 193 1.43 6.55 -6.96
CA ASN A 193 1.62 7.40 -8.14
C ASN A 193 0.37 7.51 -9.02
N SER A 194 -0.55 6.53 -8.95
CA SER A 194 -1.85 6.63 -9.61
C SER A 194 -2.78 7.62 -8.91
N LEU A 195 -2.59 7.81 -7.60
CA LEU A 195 -3.41 8.69 -6.76
C LEU A 195 -2.87 10.12 -6.68
N TYR A 196 -1.56 10.36 -6.84
CA TYR A 196 -0.91 11.66 -6.60
C TYR A 196 0.15 11.98 -7.64
#